data_AF-A0A7S2QKI3-F1
#
_entry.id   AF-A0A7S2QKI3-F1
#
_cell.length_a   1.000
_cell.length_b   1.000
_cell.length_c   1.000
_cell.angle_alpha   90.00
_cell.angle_beta   90.00
_cell.angle_gamma   90.00
#
_symmetry.space_group_name_H-M   'P 1'
#
loop_
_entity.id
_entity.type
_entity.pdbx_description
1 polymer ?
#
loop_
_entity_poly.entity_id
_entity_poly.type
_entity_poly.pdbx_seq_one_letter_code
_entity_poly.pdbx_strand_id
1 'polypeptide(L)'
;MERIMEPVVVPDQGIWHPCSAQIFETASEYKAWYEDVHAPLAGIARDAPTIGVVLQKSHIATKDDGHYVAMVQEFERRGAKVVCVYTGGLDFSAPVKQYLASPGTGEGAVDVLVNLTGFSLVGGPASQDAKAAKEVLTRFNRPYLVSVPLVFQSISEWQESEL
;
A
#
# COMPACT_ATOMS: atom_id res chain seq x y z
N MET A 1 -33.96 -21.44 6.20
CA MET A 1 -32.55 -21.85 5.96
C MET A 1 -31.82 -20.58 5.61
N GLU A 2 -30.97 -20.09 6.51
CA GLU A 2 -30.11 -18.94 6.22
C GLU A 2 -29.23 -19.29 5.02
N ARG A 3 -29.25 -18.42 4.01
CA ARG A 3 -28.51 -18.63 2.77
C ARG A 3 -27.03 -18.42 3.10
N ILE A 4 -26.26 -19.50 3.20
CA ILE A 4 -24.81 -19.43 3.40
C ILE A 4 -24.22 -18.67 2.19
N MET A 5 -23.48 -17.60 2.45
CA MET A 5 -22.84 -16.83 1.39
C MET A 5 -21.68 -17.64 0.79
N GLU A 6 -21.49 -17.52 -0.52
CA GLU A 6 -20.33 -18.08 -1.19
C GLU A 6 -19.04 -17.39 -0.70
N PRO A 7 -17.93 -18.14 -0.58
CA PRO A 7 -16.65 -17.56 -0.18
C PRO A 7 -16.18 -16.54 -1.21
N VAL A 8 -15.79 -15.36 -0.74
CA VAL A 8 -15.23 -14.30 -1.59
C VAL A 8 -13.70 -14.42 -1.55
N VAL A 9 -13.09 -14.58 -2.73
CA VAL A 9 -11.64 -14.72 -2.87
C VAL A 9 -11.02 -13.33 -3.03
N VAL A 10 -10.09 -12.99 -2.14
CA VAL A 10 -9.24 -11.80 -2.31
C VAL A 10 -8.02 -12.20 -3.14
N PRO A 11 -7.71 -11.50 -4.26
CA PRO A 11 -6.54 -11.78 -5.08
C PRO A 11 -5.24 -11.76 -4.25
N ASP A 12 -4.23 -12.52 -4.68
CA ASP A 12 -2.95 -12.62 -3.97
C ASP A 12 -2.16 -11.32 -3.95
N GLN A 13 -2.35 -10.46 -4.94
CA GLN A 13 -1.82 -9.11 -4.97
C GLN A 13 -2.79 -8.22 -5.74
N GLY A 14 -2.73 -6.92 -5.49
CA GLY A 14 -3.59 -5.96 -6.17
C GLY A 14 -3.42 -4.57 -5.60
N ILE A 15 -4.31 -3.68 -6.03
CA ILE A 15 -4.45 -2.33 -5.50
C ILE A 15 -5.73 -2.28 -4.66
N TRP A 16 -5.60 -1.80 -3.43
CA TRP A 16 -6.70 -1.65 -2.48
C TRP A 16 -6.95 -0.17 -2.21
N HIS A 17 -8.19 0.20 -1.89
CA HIS A 17 -8.52 1.52 -1.38
C HIS A 17 -9.71 1.42 -0.43
N PRO A 18 -9.72 2.10 0.73
CA PRO A 18 -10.79 1.96 1.72
C PRO A 18 -12.15 2.44 1.22
N CYS A 19 -12.16 3.36 0.25
CA CYS A 19 -13.38 3.87 -0.39
C CYS A 19 -13.83 3.05 -1.62
N SER A 20 -13.16 1.95 -1.95
CA SER A 20 -13.55 1.03 -3.02
C SER A 20 -14.04 -0.30 -2.43
N ALA A 21 -15.17 -0.79 -2.92
CA ALA A 21 -15.66 -2.13 -2.58
C ALA A 21 -14.91 -3.27 -3.30
N GLN A 22 -14.13 -2.94 -4.34
CA GLN A 22 -13.38 -3.90 -5.15
C GLN A 22 -11.86 -3.73 -4.99
N ILE A 23 -11.14 -4.82 -5.19
CA ILE A 23 -9.70 -4.83 -5.45
C ILE A 23 -9.49 -4.60 -6.95
N PHE A 24 -8.48 -3.81 -7.30
CA PHE A 24 -8.09 -3.61 -8.69
C PHE A 24 -6.89 -4.49 -9.03
N GLU A 25 -6.98 -5.24 -10.12
CA GLU A 25 -5.91 -6.14 -10.57
C GLU A 25 -4.96 -5.45 -11.56
N THR A 26 -5.31 -4.24 -12.02
CA THR A 26 -4.46 -3.43 -12.89
C THR A 26 -4.36 -1.97 -12.42
N ALA A 27 -3.21 -1.35 -12.68
CA ALA A 27 -3.01 0.08 -12.40
C ALA A 27 -3.92 0.98 -13.24
N SER A 28 -4.29 0.55 -14.45
CA SER A 28 -5.16 1.30 -15.34
C SER A 28 -6.60 1.38 -14.82
N GLU A 29 -7.16 0.27 -14.33
CA GLU A 29 -8.50 0.26 -13.72
C GLU A 29 -8.54 1.12 -12.47
N TYR A 30 -7.54 1.00 -11.60
CA TYR A 30 -7.43 1.84 -10.41
C TYR A 30 -7.36 3.31 -10.79
N LYS A 31 -6.48 3.67 -11.73
CA LYS A 31 -6.30 5.06 -12.17
C LYS A 31 -7.58 5.66 -12.75
N ALA A 32 -8.33 4.89 -13.55
CA ALA A 32 -9.60 5.35 -14.09
C ALA A 32 -10.61 5.65 -12.97
N TRP A 33 -10.80 4.71 -12.05
CA TRP A 33 -11.68 4.92 -10.90
C TRP A 33 -11.22 6.08 -10.01
N TYR A 34 -9.92 6.16 -9.71
CA TYR A 34 -9.38 7.15 -8.79
C TYR A 34 -9.50 8.57 -9.37
N GLU A 35 -9.11 8.78 -10.63
CA GLU A 35 -9.11 10.11 -11.26
C GLU A 35 -10.52 10.59 -11.62
N ASP A 36 -11.41 9.69 -12.06
CA ASP A 36 -12.72 10.08 -12.57
C ASP A 36 -13.81 10.08 -11.48
N VAL A 37 -13.61 9.33 -10.39
CA VAL A 37 -14.61 9.16 -9.33
C VAL A 37 -14.08 9.64 -7.98
N HIS A 38 -13.01 9.04 -7.46
CA HIS A 38 -12.61 9.25 -6.07
C HIS A 38 -11.97 10.61 -5.81
N ALA A 39 -10.94 10.99 -6.58
CA ALA A 39 -10.21 12.24 -6.40
C ALA A 39 -11.09 13.50 -6.52
N PRO A 40 -12.04 13.60 -7.48
CA PRO A 40 -12.99 14.71 -7.52
C PRO A 40 -13.88 14.79 -6.27
N LEU A 41 -14.35 13.66 -5.75
CA LEU A 41 -15.17 13.61 -4.53
C LEU A 41 -14.38 13.98 -3.28
N ALA A 42 -13.10 13.58 -3.22
CA ALA A 42 -12.18 13.89 -2.14
C ALA A 42 -11.58 15.32 -2.24
N GLY A 43 -11.82 16.05 -3.33
CA GLY A 43 -11.26 17.39 -3.55
C GLY A 43 -9.74 17.40 -3.82
N ILE A 44 -9.20 16.30 -4.34
CA ILE A 44 -7.77 16.15 -4.64
C ILE A 44 -7.48 16.69 -6.04
N ALA A 45 -6.47 17.55 -6.16
CA ALA A 45 -6.09 18.15 -7.43
C ALA A 45 -5.55 17.11 -8.44
N ARG A 46 -5.76 17.36 -9.74
CA ARG A 46 -5.31 16.43 -10.80
C ARG A 46 -3.78 16.32 -10.90
N ASP A 47 -3.06 17.36 -10.50
CA ASP A 47 -1.59 17.45 -10.48
C ASP A 47 -1.00 17.22 -9.07
N ALA A 48 -1.83 16.75 -8.13
CA ALA A 48 -1.40 16.40 -6.78
C ALA A 48 -0.28 15.33 -6.78
N PRO A 49 0.65 15.41 -5.80
CA PRO A 49 1.67 14.39 -5.64
C PRO A 49 1.04 13.04 -5.31
N THR A 50 1.68 11.95 -5.74
CA THR A 50 1.19 10.58 -5.55
C THR A 50 2.08 9.81 -4.60
N ILE A 51 1.46 9.19 -3.59
CA ILE A 51 2.11 8.35 -2.59
C ILE A 51 1.79 6.89 -2.91
N GLY A 52 2.82 6.10 -3.23
CA GLY A 52 2.71 4.64 -3.28
C GLY A 52 2.81 4.06 -1.88
N VAL A 53 1.89 3.17 -1.51
CA VAL A 53 1.86 2.55 -0.18
C VAL A 53 1.91 1.03 -0.30
N VAL A 54 2.80 0.37 0.44
CA VAL A 54 2.90 -1.09 0.49
C VAL A 54 2.22 -1.61 1.75
N LEU A 55 1.27 -2.53 1.55
CA LEU A 55 0.43 -3.14 2.58
C LEU A 55 0.57 -4.67 2.57
N GLN A 56 0.08 -5.31 3.64
CA GLN A 56 0.03 -6.76 3.76
C GLN A 56 -1.41 -7.27 3.55
N LYS A 57 -1.59 -8.33 2.74
CA LYS A 57 -2.91 -8.92 2.44
C LYS A 57 -3.69 -9.31 3.70
N SER A 58 -3.00 -9.77 4.75
CA SER A 58 -3.62 -10.26 5.99
C SER A 58 -4.57 -9.25 6.60
N HIS A 59 -4.11 -8.00 6.82
CA HIS A 59 -4.93 -6.94 7.43
C HIS A 59 -6.14 -6.57 6.59
N ILE A 60 -6.02 -6.57 5.25
CA ILE A 60 -7.13 -6.32 4.33
C ILE A 60 -8.15 -7.48 4.40
N ALA A 61 -7.66 -8.72 4.38
CA ALA A 61 -8.51 -9.92 4.39
C ALA A 61 -9.24 -10.10 5.73
N THR A 62 -8.62 -9.74 6.85
CA THR A 62 -9.22 -9.82 8.19
C THR A 62 -10.02 -8.58 8.58
N LYS A 63 -10.00 -7.52 7.76
CA LYS A 63 -10.56 -6.18 8.09
C LYS A 63 -9.95 -5.58 9.37
N ASP A 64 -8.69 -5.91 9.63
CA ASP A 64 -7.89 -5.27 10.67
C ASP A 64 -7.02 -4.16 10.04
N ASP A 65 -7.67 -3.32 9.25
CA ASP A 65 -7.06 -2.34 8.35
C ASP A 65 -7.34 -0.89 8.79
N GLY A 66 -7.91 -0.68 9.98
CA GLY A 66 -8.28 0.67 10.47
C GLY A 66 -7.12 1.66 10.47
N HIS A 67 -5.91 1.19 10.74
CA HIS A 67 -4.68 2.00 10.66
C HIS A 67 -4.28 2.32 9.22
N TYR A 68 -4.50 1.41 8.26
CA TYR A 68 -4.32 1.69 6.83
C TYR A 68 -5.35 2.70 6.34
N VAL A 69 -6.62 2.54 6.72
CA VAL A 69 -7.71 3.48 6.42
C VAL A 69 -7.34 4.88 6.90
N ALA A 70 -6.90 5.02 8.16
CA ALA A 70 -6.51 6.30 8.73
C ALA A 70 -5.33 6.94 8.00
N MET A 71 -4.31 6.16 7.64
CA MET A 71 -3.16 6.64 6.88
C MET A 71 -3.53 7.14 5.48
N VAL A 72 -4.36 6.38 4.75
CA VAL A 72 -4.85 6.79 3.42
C VAL A 72 -5.62 8.10 3.53
N GLN A 73 -6.58 8.19 4.46
CA GLN A 73 -7.37 9.39 4.65
C GLN A 73 -6.52 10.60 5.03
N GLU A 74 -5.49 10.44 5.86
CA GLU A 74 -4.62 11.55 6.24
C GLU A 74 -3.77 12.06 5.06
N PHE A 75 -3.29 11.17 4.19
CA PHE A 75 -2.61 11.58 2.96
C PHE A 75 -3.54 12.33 2.01
N GLU A 76 -4.74 11.80 1.79
CA GLU A 76 -5.74 12.43 0.93
C GLU A 76 -6.22 13.78 1.47
N ARG A 77 -6.45 13.88 2.77
CA ARG A 77 -6.79 15.15 3.46
C ARG A 77 -5.71 16.20 3.31
N ARG A 78 -4.44 15.80 3.18
CA ARG A 78 -3.29 16.68 2.89
C ARG A 78 -3.13 17.00 1.41
N GLY A 79 -4.03 16.49 0.55
CA GLY A 79 -4.07 16.76 -0.88
C GLY A 79 -3.16 15.87 -1.72
N ALA A 80 -2.72 14.72 -1.20
CA ALA A 80 -1.96 13.74 -1.98
C ALA A 80 -2.88 12.67 -2.56
N LYS A 81 -2.55 12.16 -3.76
CA LYS A 81 -3.11 10.93 -4.29
C LYS A 81 -2.45 9.74 -3.62
N VAL A 82 -3.19 8.64 -3.44
CA VAL A 82 -2.66 7.44 -2.80
C VAL A 82 -2.87 6.23 -3.71
N VAL A 83 -1.88 5.33 -3.77
CA VAL A 83 -1.99 4.04 -4.46
C VAL A 83 -1.49 2.95 -3.50
N CYS A 84 -2.41 2.21 -2.88
CA CYS A 84 -2.06 1.15 -1.94
C CYS A 84 -1.96 -0.20 -2.64
N VAL A 85 -0.76 -0.75 -2.71
CA VAL A 85 -0.50 -2.08 -3.25
C VAL A 85 -0.31 -3.08 -2.13
N TYR A 86 -0.72 -4.32 -2.34
CA TYR A 86 -0.53 -5.39 -1.36
C TYR A 86 -0.12 -6.70 -2.03
N THR A 87 0.41 -7.61 -1.22
CA THR A 87 0.57 -9.03 -1.59
C THR A 87 0.35 -9.94 -0.38
N GLY A 88 -0.04 -11.19 -0.62
CA GLY A 88 -0.06 -12.28 0.35
C GLY A 88 1.31 -12.96 0.50
N GLY A 89 2.25 -12.69 -0.40
CA GLY A 89 3.63 -13.14 -0.29
C GLY A 89 4.48 -12.24 0.61
N LEU A 90 5.77 -12.55 0.67
CA LEU A 90 6.79 -11.75 1.38
C LEU A 90 7.74 -11.04 0.41
N ASP A 91 7.49 -11.14 -0.89
CA ASP A 91 8.15 -10.30 -1.91
C ASP A 91 7.22 -9.16 -2.31
N PHE A 92 7.35 -8.03 -1.61
CA PHE A 92 6.60 -6.81 -1.90
C PHE A 92 7.15 -6.06 -3.11
N SER A 93 8.32 -6.45 -3.64
CA SER A 93 8.83 -5.86 -4.87
C SER A 93 7.97 -6.20 -6.08
N ALA A 94 7.29 -7.35 -6.08
CA ALA A 94 6.42 -7.78 -7.16
C ALA A 94 5.26 -6.78 -7.41
N PRO A 95 4.40 -6.46 -6.42
CA PRO A 95 3.34 -5.47 -6.61
C PRO A 95 3.89 -4.05 -6.83
N VAL A 96 5.02 -3.68 -6.21
CA VAL A 96 5.65 -2.37 -6.45
C VAL A 96 6.05 -2.19 -7.92
N LYS A 97 6.74 -3.20 -8.50
CA LYS A 97 7.12 -3.18 -9.92
C LYS A 97 5.91 -3.21 -10.85
N GLN A 98 4.87 -3.97 -10.49
CA GLN A 98 3.70 -4.15 -11.35
C GLN A 98 2.79 -2.92 -11.39
N TYR A 99 2.57 -2.27 -10.24
CA TYR A 99 1.52 -1.26 -10.10
C TYR A 99 2.06 0.16 -9.93
N LEU A 100 3.29 0.33 -9.43
CA LEU A 100 3.85 1.63 -9.08
C LEU A 100 5.05 2.04 -9.93
N ALA A 101 5.51 1.19 -10.86
CA ALA A 101 6.60 1.52 -11.76
C ALA A 101 6.08 2.00 -13.13
N SER A 102 6.81 2.94 -13.71
CA SER A 102 6.57 3.47 -15.04
C SER A 102 6.89 2.39 -16.07
N PRO A 103 5.97 2.10 -17.01
CA PRO A 103 6.20 1.12 -18.06
C PRO A 103 7.47 1.43 -18.86
N GLY A 104 8.30 0.40 -19.10
CA GLY A 104 9.51 0.50 -19.90
C GLY A 104 10.75 1.03 -19.15
N THR A 105 10.62 1.93 -18.18
CA THR A 105 11.78 2.46 -17.43
C THR A 105 12.02 1.71 -16.13
N GLY A 106 10.97 1.28 -15.43
CA GLY A 106 11.05 0.71 -14.09
C GLY A 106 11.25 1.74 -12.98
N GLU A 107 11.26 3.04 -13.32
CA GLU A 107 11.28 4.14 -12.34
C GLU A 107 9.90 4.31 -11.71
N GLY A 108 9.83 4.82 -10.48
CA GLY A 108 8.56 5.02 -9.78
C GLY A 108 7.65 6.00 -10.52
N ALA A 109 6.42 5.55 -10.80
CA ALA A 109 5.29 6.34 -11.28
C ALA A 109 4.59 7.12 -10.15
N VAL A 110 5.15 7.07 -8.94
CA VAL A 110 4.73 7.81 -7.74
C VAL A 110 5.90 8.66 -7.24
N ASP A 111 5.63 9.63 -6.39
CA ASP A 111 6.65 10.56 -5.89
C ASP A 111 7.42 10.01 -4.69
N VAL A 112 6.78 9.17 -3.87
CA VAL A 112 7.34 8.52 -2.68
C VAL A 112 6.74 7.13 -2.49
N LEU A 113 7.53 6.20 -1.96
CA LEU A 113 7.09 4.87 -1.58
C LEU A 113 7.12 4.73 -0.05
N VAL A 114 5.98 4.41 0.55
CA VAL A 114 5.80 4.19 1.99
C VAL A 114 5.46 2.73 2.24
N ASN A 115 6.30 2.02 2.98
CA ASN A 115 6.06 0.66 3.41
C ASN A 115 5.48 0.64 4.83
N LEU A 116 4.23 0.18 4.95
CA LEU A 116 3.52 0.05 6.23
C LEU A 116 3.50 -1.39 6.76
N THR A 117 4.22 -2.31 6.12
CA THR A 117 4.27 -3.71 6.55
C THR A 117 5.22 -3.93 7.73
N GLY A 118 6.18 -3.02 7.96
CA GLY A 118 7.27 -3.22 8.92
C GLY A 118 8.29 -4.30 8.51
N PHE A 119 8.14 -4.92 7.34
CA PHE A 119 9.06 -5.92 6.81
C PHE A 119 10.00 -5.33 5.75
N SER A 120 11.04 -6.10 5.41
CA SER A 120 11.86 -5.82 4.24
C SER A 120 11.01 -5.83 2.97
N LEU A 121 11.43 -5.10 1.94
CA LEU A 121 10.73 -5.09 0.64
C LEU A 121 10.76 -6.47 -0.03
N VAL A 122 11.85 -7.23 0.16
CA VAL A 122 12.01 -8.59 -0.38
C VAL A 122 12.40 -9.53 0.76
N GLY A 123 11.49 -10.43 1.08
CA GLY A 123 11.61 -11.42 2.16
C GLY A 123 10.91 -11.00 3.45
N GLY A 124 10.77 -11.97 4.35
CA GLY A 124 10.09 -11.79 5.63
C GLY A 124 11.05 -11.72 6.82
N PRO A 125 10.51 -11.73 8.06
CA PRO A 125 11.30 -11.65 9.29
C PRO A 125 12.38 -12.73 9.41
N ALA A 126 12.11 -13.94 8.91
CA ALA A 126 13.01 -15.07 9.02
C ALA A 126 14.10 -15.10 7.93
N SER A 127 13.87 -14.47 6.77
CA SER A 127 14.80 -14.47 5.65
C SER A 127 14.54 -13.28 4.74
N GLN A 128 15.53 -12.40 4.61
CA GLN A 128 15.46 -11.19 3.79
C GLN A 128 16.52 -11.20 2.68
N ASP A 129 16.17 -10.63 1.52
CA ASP A 129 17.11 -10.37 0.43
C ASP A 129 17.28 -8.86 0.23
N ALA A 130 18.17 -8.29 1.05
CA ALA A 130 18.50 -6.86 0.99
C ALA A 130 19.14 -6.46 -0.35
N LYS A 131 19.81 -7.38 -1.06
CA LYS A 131 20.44 -7.10 -2.35
C LYS A 131 19.37 -6.90 -3.43
N ALA A 132 18.40 -7.82 -3.50
CA ALA A 132 17.26 -7.69 -4.40
C ALA A 132 16.43 -6.44 -4.10
N ALA A 133 16.15 -6.16 -2.81
CA ALA A 133 15.45 -4.96 -2.40
C ALA A 133 16.18 -3.68 -2.86
N LYS A 134 17.51 -3.62 -2.65
CA LYS A 134 18.33 -2.48 -3.08
C LYS A 134 18.31 -2.29 -4.59
N GLU A 135 18.39 -3.37 -5.37
CA GLU A 135 18.32 -3.30 -6.84
C GLU A 135 16.98 -2.70 -7.30
N VAL A 136 15.87 -3.20 -6.76
CA VAL A 136 14.53 -2.71 -7.08
C VAL A 136 14.40 -1.23 -6.69
N LEU A 137 14.77 -0.85 -5.47
CA LEU A 137 14.63 0.54 -4.99
C LEU A 137 15.55 1.51 -5.74
N THR A 138 16.74 1.07 -6.14
CA THR A 138 17.66 1.88 -6.96
C THR A 138 17.06 2.15 -8.33
N ARG A 139 16.47 1.13 -8.96
CA ARG A 139 15.77 1.29 -10.25
C ARG A 139 14.52 2.15 -10.10
N PHE A 140 13.79 1.97 -9.00
CA PHE A 140 12.58 2.73 -8.70
C PHE A 140 12.87 4.21 -8.46
N ASN A 141 14.02 4.54 -7.88
CA ASN A 141 14.57 5.90 -7.76
C ASN A 141 13.59 6.93 -7.15
N ARG A 142 12.89 6.53 -6.09
CA ARG A 142 12.04 7.42 -5.27
C ARG A 142 12.40 7.26 -3.79
N PRO A 143 12.14 8.27 -2.95
CA PRO A 143 12.28 8.12 -1.50
C PRO A 143 11.49 6.91 -1.00
N TYR A 144 12.12 6.11 -0.15
CA TYR A 144 11.54 4.91 0.43
C TYR A 144 11.51 5.05 1.95
N LEU A 145 10.29 5.10 2.49
CA LEU A 145 10.03 5.25 3.92
C LEU A 145 9.45 3.94 4.46
N VAL A 146 9.82 3.56 5.67
CA VAL A 146 9.27 2.39 6.35
C VAL A 146 8.71 2.83 7.69
N SER A 147 7.44 2.51 7.94
CA SER A 147 6.84 2.59 9.27
C SER A 147 6.84 1.21 9.89
N VAL A 148 7.30 1.12 11.14
CA VAL A 148 7.25 -0.13 11.91
C VAL A 148 5.97 -0.11 12.75
N PRO A 149 5.03 -1.05 12.55
CA PRO A 149 3.86 -1.14 13.40
C PRO A 149 4.26 -1.42 14.85
N LEU A 150 3.62 -0.73 15.79
CA LEU A 150 3.71 -1.08 17.21
C LEU A 150 2.82 -2.30 17.44
N VAL A 151 3.40 -3.50 17.33
CA VAL A 151 2.63 -4.75 17.40
C VAL A 151 2.25 -5.13 18.83
N PHE A 152 3.06 -4.72 19.82
CA PHE A 152 2.90 -5.14 21.22
C PHE A 152 2.93 -3.97 22.22
N GLN A 153 2.87 -2.74 21.73
CA GLN A 153 2.97 -1.54 22.56
C GLN A 153 1.79 -0.63 22.26
N SER A 154 1.02 -0.28 23.30
CA SER A 154 -0.01 0.75 23.20
C SER A 154 0.60 2.13 22.97
N ILE A 155 -0.20 3.06 22.48
CA ILE A 155 0.26 4.45 22.27
C ILE A 155 0.73 5.08 23.59
N SER A 156 0.04 4.81 24.70
CA SER A 156 0.43 5.31 26.02
C SER A 156 1.79 4.76 26.47
N GLU A 157 2.00 3.44 26.35
CA GLU A 157 3.28 2.82 26.68
C GLU A 157 4.42 3.30 25.77
N TRP A 158 4.12 3.66 24.51
CA TRP A 158 5.09 4.26 23.61
C TRP A 158 5.44 5.70 24.01
N GLN A 159 4.44 6.51 24.38
CA GLN A 159 4.65 7.90 24.83
C GLN A 159 5.45 7.98 26.14
N GLU A 160 5.32 7.00 27.01
CA GLU A 160 6.02 6.91 28.29
C GLU A 160 7.42 6.27 28.18
N SER A 161 7.78 5.73 27.00
CA SER A 161 9.08 5.10 26.77
C SER A 161 10.19 6.15 26.62
N GLU A 162 11.26 6.05 27.41
CA GLU A 162 12.47 6.90 27.27
C GLU A 162 13.46 6.39 26.20
N LEU A 163 12.96 5.84 25.09
CA LEU A 163 13.80 5.41 23.97
C LEU A 163 14.13 6.58 23.04
#